data_AF-A0A5R8ZCF9-F1
#
_entry.id   AF-A0A5R8ZCF9-F1
#
_cell.length_a   1.000
_cell.length_b   1.000
_cell.length_c   1.000
_cell.angle_alpha   90.00
_cell.angle_beta   90.00
_cell.angle_gamma   90.00
#
_symmetry.space_group_name_H-M   'P 1'
#
loop_
_entity.id
_entity.type
_entity.pdbx_description
1 polymer ?
#
loop_
_entity_poly.entity_id
_entity_poly.type
_entity_poly.pdbx_seq_one_letter_code
_entity_poly.pdbx_strand_id
1 'polypeptide(L)'
;MTVAVSRPLTRQQGDSLNQQRYRVSGIFSSAAGKATADVAIAMAGGPAGAVAGIAVTGAVAWLIQNKIPTFHAGDVLASLSATVKGGIGPQFSSLMLII
;
A
#
# COMPACT_ATOMS: atom_id res chain seq x y z
N MET A 1 10.89 8.44 -21.67
CA MET A 1 9.78 7.53 -21.28
C MET A 1 10.31 6.12 -21.41
N THR A 2 10.06 5.28 -20.42
CA THR A 2 10.55 3.90 -20.34
C THR A 2 9.36 2.98 -20.11
N VAL A 3 9.24 1.94 -20.92
CA VAL A 3 8.24 0.88 -20.75
C VAL A 3 9.00 -0.40 -20.42
N ALA A 4 8.60 -1.08 -19.35
CA ALA A 4 9.14 -2.37 -18.96
C ALA A 4 7.98 -3.37 -18.83
N VAL A 5 8.12 -4.52 -19.48
CA VAL A 5 7.14 -5.61 -19.41
C VAL A 5 7.80 -6.82 -18.77
N SER A 6 7.20 -7.35 -17.72
CA SER A 6 7.72 -8.53 -17.04
C SER A 6 7.46 -9.80 -17.88
N ARG A 7 8.19 -10.86 -17.58
CA ARG A 7 7.73 -12.21 -17.92
C ARG A 7 6.48 -12.53 -17.07
N PRO A 8 5.63 -13.49 -17.48
CA PRO A 8 4.54 -13.96 -16.64
C PRO A 8 5.05 -14.34 -15.25
N LEU A 9 4.37 -13.87 -14.21
CA LEU A 9 4.77 -14.11 -12.84
C LEU A 9 4.75 -15.60 -12.52
N THR A 10 5.78 -16.07 -11.82
CA THR A 10 5.71 -17.39 -11.18
C THR A 10 4.80 -17.30 -9.95
N ARG A 11 4.29 -18.46 -9.50
CA ARG A 11 3.50 -18.54 -8.27
C ARG A 11 4.22 -17.93 -7.06
N GLN A 12 5.51 -18.24 -6.91
CA GLN A 12 6.34 -17.70 -5.82
C GLN A 12 6.46 -16.17 -5.87
N GLN A 13 6.55 -15.60 -7.08
CA GLN A 13 6.61 -14.15 -7.26
C GLN A 13 5.27 -13.49 -6.90
N GLY A 14 4.14 -14.05 -7.33
CA GLY A 14 2.81 -13.57 -6.96
C GLY A 14 2.58 -13.63 -5.44
N ASP A 15 2.92 -14.75 -4.81
CA ASP A 15 2.83 -14.91 -3.35
C ASP A 15 3.73 -13.90 -2.61
N SER A 16 4.94 -13.64 -3.11
CA SER A 16 5.83 -12.62 -2.53
C SER A 16 5.25 -11.22 -2.62
N LEU A 17 4.67 -10.83 -3.76
CA LEU A 17 4.04 -9.51 -3.93
C LEU A 17 2.81 -9.37 -3.02
N ASN A 18 2.01 -10.42 -2.89
CA ASN A 18 0.88 -10.46 -1.97
C ASN A 18 1.32 -10.37 -0.50
N GLN A 19 2.41 -11.05 -0.11
CA GLN A 19 3.00 -10.88 1.22
C GLN A 19 3.47 -9.44 1.46
N GLN A 20 4.02 -8.79 0.44
CA GLN A 20 4.42 -7.39 0.52
C GLN A 20 3.21 -6.47 0.74
N ARG A 21 2.08 -6.73 0.08
CA ARG A 21 0.80 -6.05 0.33
C ARG A 21 0.37 -6.16 1.80
N TYR A 22 0.46 -7.33 2.42
CA TYR A 22 0.16 -7.50 3.84
C TYR A 22 1.14 -6.77 4.75
N ARG A 23 2.44 -6.79 4.44
CA ARG A 23 3.47 -6.06 5.21
C ARG A 23 3.23 -4.55 5.18
N VAL A 24 2.99 -3.99 3.99
CA VAL A 24 2.68 -2.56 3.82
C VAL A 24 1.41 -2.20 4.60
N SER A 25 0.34 -2.99 4.44
CA SER A 25 -0.89 -2.83 5.21
C SER A 25 -0.64 -2.82 6.72
N GLY A 26 0.18 -3.75 7.24
CA GLY A 26 0.50 -3.85 8.66
C GLY A 26 1.27 -2.65 9.20
N ILE A 27 2.27 -2.17 8.46
CA ILE A 27 3.08 -1.00 8.87
C ILE A 27 2.21 0.25 8.99
N PHE A 28 1.42 0.56 7.97
CA PHE A 28 0.60 1.77 7.98
C PHE A 28 -0.58 1.69 8.95
N SER A 29 -1.23 0.52 9.05
CA SER A 29 -2.34 0.34 10.00
C SER A 29 -1.89 0.41 11.45
N SER A 30 -0.75 -0.17 11.80
CA SER A 30 -0.20 -0.08 13.15
C SER A 30 0.22 1.35 13.52
N ALA A 31 0.85 2.08 12.58
CA ALA A 31 1.20 3.48 12.78
C ALA A 31 -0.04 4.36 13.01
N ALA A 32 -1.08 4.19 12.17
CA ALA A 32 -2.33 4.91 12.30
C ALA A 32 -3.08 4.55 13.59
N GLY A 33 -3.15 3.25 13.91
CA GLY A 33 -3.79 2.74 15.13
C GLY A 33 -3.13 3.27 16.39
N LYS A 34 -1.80 3.28 16.45
CA LYS A 34 -1.04 3.86 17.57
C LYS A 34 -1.32 5.36 17.71
N ALA A 35 -1.22 6.11 16.62
CA ALA A 35 -1.46 7.55 16.64
C ALA A 35 -2.89 7.88 17.13
N THR A 36 -3.89 7.13 16.67
CA THR A 36 -5.27 7.30 17.14
C THR A 36 -5.44 6.87 18.60
N ALA A 37 -4.83 5.76 19.01
CA ALA A 37 -4.88 5.33 20.41
C ALA A 37 -4.28 6.39 21.34
N ASP A 38 -3.10 6.94 21.02
CA ASP A 38 -2.45 7.97 21.83
C ASP A 38 -3.34 9.22 22.00
N VAL A 39 -3.97 9.70 20.91
CA VAL A 39 -4.89 10.84 20.95
C VAL A 39 -6.17 10.50 21.72
N ALA A 40 -6.78 9.35 21.44
CA ALA A 40 -8.04 8.95 22.06
C ALA A 40 -7.88 8.62 23.55
N ILE A 41 -6.73 8.08 23.98
CA ILE A 41 -6.41 7.90 25.40
C ILE A 41 -6.33 9.26 26.09
N ALA A 42 -5.69 10.25 25.47
CA ALA A 42 -5.58 11.60 26.02
C ALA A 42 -6.95 12.30 26.16
N MET A 43 -7.92 11.99 25.30
CA MET A 43 -9.24 12.63 25.29
C MET A 43 -10.33 11.88 26.05
N ALA A 44 -10.33 10.55 26.00
CA ALA A 44 -11.42 9.70 26.45
C ALA A 44 -11.00 8.59 27.43
N GLY A 45 -9.71 8.51 27.78
CA GLY A 45 -9.16 7.53 28.71
C GLY A 45 -8.75 6.20 28.07
N GLY A 46 -8.05 5.37 28.87
CA GLY A 46 -7.36 4.15 28.41
C GLY A 46 -8.22 3.15 27.62
N PRO A 47 -9.38 2.70 28.15
CA PRO A 47 -10.19 1.67 27.49
C PRO A 47 -10.80 2.15 26.16
N ALA A 48 -11.33 3.37 26.13
CA ALA A 48 -11.93 3.95 24.93
C ALA A 48 -10.88 4.19 23.84
N GLY A 49 -9.68 4.66 24.23
CA GLY A 49 -8.59 4.88 23.30
C GLY A 49 -8.02 3.58 22.71
N ALA A 50 -7.96 2.50 23.49
CA ALA A 50 -7.56 1.19 22.97
C ALA A 50 -8.54 0.66 21.90
N VAL A 51 -9.84 0.79 22.14
CA VAL A 51 -10.88 0.38 21.17
C VAL A 51 -10.79 1.22 19.89
N ALA A 52 -10.62 2.54 20.02
CA ALA A 52 -10.46 3.43 18.87
C ALA A 52 -9.21 3.07 18.04
N GLY A 53 -8.09 2.77 18.68
CA GLY A 53 -6.87 2.34 18.02
C GLY A 53 -7.04 1.04 17.22
N ILE A 54 -7.73 0.04 17.79
CA ILE A 54 -8.03 -1.23 17.10
C ILE A 54 -8.93 -0.99 15.88
N ALA A 55 -9.98 -0.19 16.04
CA ALA A 55 -10.91 0.12 14.95
C ALA A 55 -10.21 0.80 13.78
N VAL A 56 -9.34 1.80 14.05
CA VAL A 56 -8.56 2.47 13.01
C VAL A 56 -7.54 1.54 12.36
N THR A 57 -6.88 0.68 13.15
CA THR A 57 -5.96 -0.33 12.60
C THR A 57 -6.67 -1.20 11.56
N GLY A 58 -7.83 -1.74 11.89
CA GLY A 58 -8.63 -2.56 10.98
C GLY A 58 -9.08 -1.80 9.72
N ALA A 59 -9.58 -0.57 9.90
CA ALA A 59 -10.05 0.26 8.79
C ALA A 59 -8.93 0.63 7.80
N VAL A 60 -7.76 1.02 8.32
CA VAL A 60 -6.60 1.38 7.49
C VAL A 60 -6.04 0.16 6.77
N ALA A 61 -5.97 -0.99 7.46
CA ALA A 61 -5.53 -2.24 6.83
C ALA A 61 -6.44 -2.62 5.67
N TRP A 62 -7.76 -2.58 5.88
CA TRP A 62 -8.76 -2.85 4.83
C TRP A 62 -8.64 -1.88 3.65
N LEU A 63 -8.50 -0.58 3.93
CA LEU A 63 -8.39 0.44 2.88
C LEU A 63 -7.14 0.24 2.01
N ILE A 64 -5.99 -0.03 2.64
CA ILE A 64 -4.73 -0.27 1.91
C ILE A 64 -4.84 -1.55 1.08
N GLN A 65 -5.36 -2.62 1.67
CA GLN A 65 -5.55 -3.87 0.94
C GLN A 65 -6.49 -3.66 -0.26
N ASN A 66 -7.56 -2.87 -0.15
CA ASN A 66 -8.43 -2.58 -1.30
C ASN A 66 -7.78 -1.71 -2.40
N LYS A 67 -6.74 -0.94 -2.07
CA LYS A 67 -6.03 -0.09 -3.04
C LYS A 67 -4.88 -0.81 -3.73
N ILE A 68 -4.27 -1.80 -3.08
CA ILE A 68 -3.19 -2.59 -3.66
C ILE A 68 -3.78 -3.87 -4.29
N PRO A 69 -3.56 -4.12 -5.59
CA PRO A 69 -4.10 -5.30 -6.25
C PRO A 69 -3.52 -6.62 -5.71
N THR A 70 -4.19 -7.72 -6.02
CA THR A 70 -3.68 -9.08 -5.79
C THR A 70 -2.96 -9.57 -7.04
N PHE A 71 -1.92 -10.37 -6.86
CA PHE A 71 -1.11 -10.94 -7.94
C PHE A 71 -1.25 -12.45 -7.99
N HIS A 72 -1.34 -12.99 -9.19
CA HIS A 72 -1.48 -14.42 -9.45
C HIS A 72 -0.37 -14.93 -10.36
N ALA A 73 -0.20 -16.26 -10.38
CA ALA A 73 0.71 -16.89 -11.33
C ALA A 73 0.18 -16.71 -12.76
N GLY A 74 1.04 -16.27 -13.67
CA GLY A 74 0.68 -15.98 -15.06
C GLY A 74 0.44 -14.50 -15.36
N ASP A 75 0.17 -13.66 -14.36
CA ASP A 75 -0.01 -12.22 -14.55
C ASP A 75 1.23 -11.60 -15.22
N VAL A 76 1.01 -10.65 -16.13
CA VAL A 76 2.09 -9.88 -16.78
C VAL A 76 2.04 -8.43 -16.28
N LEU A 77 3.17 -7.95 -15.75
CA LEU A 77 3.29 -6.58 -15.24
C LEU A 77 3.85 -5.67 -16.32
N ALA A 78 3.12 -4.62 -16.67
CA ALA A 78 3.58 -3.56 -17.55
C ALA A 78 3.80 -2.27 -16.74
N SER A 79 5.04 -1.81 -16.66
CA SER A 79 5.42 -0.57 -16.01
C SER A 79 5.73 0.51 -17.04
N LEU A 80 5.12 1.68 -16.85
CA LEU A 80 5.37 2.87 -17.64
C LEU A 80 5.92 3.96 -16.72
N SER A 81 7.15 4.40 -16.99
CA SER A 81 7.79 5.51 -16.28
C SER A 81 8.10 6.65 -17.24
N ALA A 82 7.72 7.87 -16.86
CA ALA A 82 7.99 9.07 -17.64
C ALA A 82 8.57 10.17 -16.75
N THR A 83 9.65 10.78 -17.24
CA THR A 83 10.22 11.99 -16.63
C THR A 83 10.13 13.11 -17.66
N VAL A 84 9.53 14.23 -17.27
CA VAL A 84 9.47 15.45 -18.07
C VAL A 84 10.32 16.49 -17.38
N LYS A 85 11.26 17.12 -18.10
CA LYS A 85 12.05 18.24 -17.59
C LYS A 85 11.57 19.50 -18.31
N GLY A 86 10.85 20.38 -17.62
CA GLY A 86 10.22 21.59 -18.19
C GLY A 86 9.94 22.67 -17.14
N GLY A 87 9.14 23.68 -17.49
CA GLY A 87 9.08 25.00 -16.83
C GLY A 87 9.04 25.10 -15.29
N ILE A 88 8.36 24.17 -14.59
CA ILE A 88 8.24 24.17 -13.10
C ILE A 88 9.31 23.24 -12.45
N GLY A 89 10.15 22.58 -13.25
CA GLY A 89 11.15 21.61 -12.81
C GLY A 89 10.88 20.19 -13.34
N PRO A 90 11.74 19.23 -12.98
CA PRO A 90 11.57 17.83 -13.37
C PRO A 90 10.33 17.22 -12.71
N GLN A 91 9.40 16.70 -13.52
CA GLN A 91 8.26 15.91 -13.07
C GLN A 91 8.48 14.44 -13.40
N PHE A 92 8.12 13.56 -12.47
CA PHE A 92 8.19 12.11 -12.66
C PHE A 92 6.80 11.50 -12.44
N SER A 93 6.40 10.60 -13.32
CA SER A 93 5.19 9.80 -13.18
C SER A 93 5.51 8.34 -13.49
N SER A 94 4.87 7.44 -12.75
CA SER A 94 4.97 6.00 -12.94
C SER A 94 3.61 5.35 -12.82
N LEU A 95 3.34 4.38 -13.68
CA LEU A 95 2.11 3.62 -13.73
C LEU A 95 2.44 2.13 -13.92
N MET A 96 1.78 1.27 -13.16
CA MET A 96 1.87 -0.18 -13.29
C MET A 96 0.51 -0.72 -13.67
N LEU A 97 0.47 -1.53 -14.72
CA LEU A 97 -0.70 -2.30 -15.13
C LEU A 97 -0.42 -3.79 -14.92
N ILE A 98 -1.49 -4.52 -14.61
CA ILE A 98 -1.52 -5.98 -14.57
C ILE A 98 -2.36 -6.41 -15.78
N ILE A 99 -1.81 -7.27 -16.61
CA ILE A 99 -2.40 -7.78 -17.85
C ILE A 99 -2.56 -9.29 -17.74
#